data_AF-A0A671QRM6-F1
#
_entry.id   AF-A0A671QRM6-F1
#
_cell.length_a   1.000
_cell.length_b   1.000
_cell.length_c   1.000
_cell.angle_alpha   90.00
_cell.angle_beta   90.00
_cell.angle_gamma   90.00
#
_symmetry.space_group_name_H-M   'P 1'
#
loop_
_entity.id
_entity.type
_entity.pdbx_description
1 polymer ?
#
loop_
_entity_poly.entity_id
_entity_poly.type
_entity_poly.pdbx_seq_one_letter_code
_entity_poly.pdbx_strand_id
1 'polypeptide(L)'
;MEVKRGRFRLSVLEDSAQDCEVQRRIEREVRIREGACKLLAACSQRDQALEASKTLLTSNSRILALMTQLQRMKEAQAMLRAGRRSSDGGSVDKRLPCTGKVAISDIRIPLMWKDSEYFKNKGELHRCAVFCLLQVGTEIHDTDLVIVDRTLTDICFDEPVIFTDVPPGFDLRVELYSCCVEEEFSMGFSTRRLSRLGSASSKKFMATLETAASCSSHSSGTGSPGGESPVLLPALSVRGPKYHLLAHTSLTLCHVQNSFRTHDLTISDTEGSSFWLPLYGNMCCRLVAQPLCMTQAVMCGKLRIRVCEYNVLL
;
A
#
# COMPACT_ATOMS: atom_id res chain seq x y z
N MET A 1 -54.45 25.21 -18.41
CA MET A 1 -53.33 24.24 -18.48
C MET A 1 -52.26 24.69 -17.50
N GLU A 2 -52.31 24.18 -16.27
CA GLU A 2 -51.27 24.45 -15.28
C GLU A 2 -50.16 23.40 -15.42
N VAL A 3 -48.97 23.85 -15.83
CA VAL A 3 -47.77 23.02 -15.87
C VAL A 3 -47.22 22.92 -14.46
N LYS A 4 -47.56 21.84 -13.76
CA LYS A 4 -46.94 21.48 -12.47
C LYS A 4 -45.45 21.22 -12.71
N ARG A 5 -44.61 22.15 -12.25
CA ARG A 5 -43.16 22.04 -12.18
C ARG A 5 -42.81 20.85 -11.27
N GLY A 6 -42.48 19.72 -11.89
CA GLY A 6 -42.02 18.52 -11.20
C GLY A 6 -40.78 18.86 -10.36
N ARG A 7 -40.89 18.66 -9.05
CA ARG A 7 -39.79 18.71 -8.11
C ARG A 7 -38.86 17.55 -8.46
N PHE A 8 -37.81 17.84 -9.23
CA PHE A 8 -36.67 16.92 -9.40
C PHE A 8 -36.12 16.66 -8.00
N ARG A 9 -36.49 15.51 -7.43
CA ARG A 9 -35.74 14.93 -6.32
C ARG A 9 -34.40 14.54 -6.91
N LEU A 10 -33.42 15.42 -6.73
CA LEU A 10 -32.01 15.08 -6.74
C LEU A 10 -31.87 13.91 -5.75
N SER A 11 -31.84 12.69 -6.25
CA SER A 11 -31.53 11.52 -5.44
C SER A 11 -30.10 11.74 -4.97
N VAL A 12 -29.99 12.23 -3.74
CA VAL A 12 -28.77 12.19 -2.93
C VAL A 12 -28.15 10.81 -3.17
N LEU A 13 -26.88 10.81 -3.54
CA LEU A 13 -26.05 9.64 -3.68
C LEU A 13 -26.26 8.76 -2.43
N GLU A 14 -27.07 7.71 -2.54
CA GLU A 14 -27.12 6.70 -1.49
C GLU A 14 -25.79 5.95 -1.57
N ASP A 15 -24.83 6.41 -0.79
CA ASP A 15 -23.58 5.69 -0.54
C ASP A 15 -23.94 4.31 0.02
N SER A 16 -23.41 3.25 -0.59
CA SER A 16 -23.65 1.91 -0.08
C SER A 16 -22.99 1.74 1.30
N ALA A 17 -23.48 0.79 2.10
CA ALA A 17 -22.88 0.51 3.42
C ALA A 17 -21.37 0.18 3.33
N GLN A 18 -20.93 -0.40 2.21
CA GLN A 18 -19.52 -0.66 1.91
C GLN A 18 -18.75 0.63 1.59
N ASP A 19 -19.33 1.55 0.82
CA ASP A 19 -18.73 2.86 0.55
C ASP A 19 -18.53 3.64 1.86
N CYS A 20 -19.53 3.65 2.74
CA CYS A 20 -19.42 4.28 4.06
C CYS A 20 -18.31 3.68 4.93
N GLU A 21 -18.05 2.38 4.83
CA GLU A 21 -16.97 1.73 5.59
C GLU A 21 -15.60 2.09 5.04
N VAL A 22 -15.41 2.03 3.71
CA VAL A 22 -14.16 2.46 3.07
C VAL A 22 -13.87 3.93 3.36
N GLN A 23 -14.90 4.77 3.32
CA GLN A 23 -14.84 6.18 3.66
C GLN A 23 -14.40 6.41 5.11
N ARG A 24 -14.96 5.67 6.07
CA ARG A 24 -14.52 5.69 7.48
C ARG A 24 -13.06 5.27 7.65
N ARG A 25 -12.60 4.25 6.90
CA ARG A 25 -11.20 3.83 6.92
C ARG A 25 -10.28 4.93 6.39
N ILE A 26 -10.65 5.60 5.29
CA ILE A 26 -9.91 6.75 4.75
C ILE A 26 -9.81 7.86 5.80
N GLU A 27 -10.92 8.25 6.44
CA GLU A 27 -10.93 9.30 7.46
C GLU A 27 -10.08 8.96 8.68
N ARG A 28 -10.01 7.67 9.06
CA ARG A 28 -9.12 7.20 10.11
C ARG A 28 -7.66 7.40 9.70
N GLU A 29 -7.27 6.93 8.52
CA GLU A 29 -5.90 7.07 8.02
C GLU A 29 -5.50 8.54 7.82
N VAL A 30 -6.41 9.40 7.36
CA VAL A 30 -6.18 10.85 7.25
C VAL A 30 -5.88 11.46 8.62
N ARG A 31 -6.59 11.06 9.68
CA ARG A 31 -6.31 11.53 11.05
C ARG A 31 -4.96 11.02 11.57
N ILE A 32 -4.60 9.77 11.27
CA ILE A 32 -3.29 9.20 11.61
C ILE A 32 -2.18 10.02 10.94
N ARG A 33 -2.32 10.25 9.63
CA ARG A 33 -1.42 11.08 8.83
C ARG A 33 -1.24 12.48 9.41
N GLU A 34 -2.35 13.16 9.74
CA GLU A 34 -2.31 14.49 10.37
C GLU A 34 -1.62 14.47 11.74
N GLY A 35 -1.85 13.41 12.53
CA GLY A 35 -1.16 13.17 13.80
C GLY A 35 0.35 13.02 13.62
N ALA A 36 0.78 12.20 12.68
CA ALA A 36 2.19 12.00 12.33
C ALA A 36 2.86 13.32 11.89
N CYS A 37 2.20 14.13 11.07
CA CYS A 37 2.71 15.46 10.68
C CYS A 37 2.91 16.39 11.88
N LYS A 38 1.98 16.39 12.84
CA LYS A 38 2.10 17.20 14.07
C LYS A 38 3.21 16.70 14.97
N LEU A 39 3.36 15.38 15.11
CA LEU A 39 4.46 14.76 15.84
C LEU A 39 5.80 15.16 15.22
N LEU A 40 5.98 15.00 13.90
CA LEU A 40 7.19 15.42 13.20
C LEU A 40 7.57 16.87 13.44
N ALA A 41 6.58 17.78 13.47
CA ALA A 41 6.82 19.19 13.74
C ALA A 41 7.24 19.48 15.20
N ALA A 42 6.96 18.58 16.13
CA ALA A 42 7.25 18.70 17.56
C ALA A 42 8.42 17.81 18.04
N CYS A 43 8.82 16.80 17.26
CA CYS A 43 9.87 15.86 17.61
C CYS A 43 11.20 16.61 17.83
N SER A 44 11.80 16.37 19.00
CA SER A 44 13.18 16.78 19.29
C SER A 44 14.15 15.61 19.22
N GLN A 45 13.65 14.37 19.33
CA GLN A 45 14.43 13.15 19.26
C GLN A 45 14.37 12.55 17.84
N ARG A 46 15.51 12.05 17.36
CA ARG A 46 15.63 11.44 16.03
C ARG A 46 14.75 10.22 15.87
N ASP A 47 14.75 9.31 16.84
CA ASP A 47 14.02 8.05 16.74
C ASP A 47 12.51 8.29 16.63
N GLN A 48 12.00 9.26 17.40
CA GLN A 48 10.61 9.70 17.28
C GLN A 48 10.31 10.29 15.91
N ALA A 49 11.22 11.09 15.35
CA ALA A 49 11.05 11.65 14.01
C ALA A 49 11.08 10.56 12.92
N LEU A 50 11.94 9.55 13.06
CA LEU A 50 12.02 8.41 12.14
C LEU A 50 10.73 7.59 12.14
N GLU A 51 10.18 7.28 13.31
CA GLU A 51 8.91 6.56 13.45
C GLU A 51 7.71 7.37 12.96
N ALA A 52 7.69 8.67 13.27
CA ALA A 52 6.62 9.55 12.79
C ALA A 52 6.67 9.70 11.26
N SER A 53 7.87 9.75 10.64
CA SER A 53 8.03 9.74 9.19
C SER A 53 7.61 8.41 8.55
N LYS A 54 7.92 7.28 9.19
CA LYS A 54 7.46 5.94 8.76
C LYS A 54 5.93 5.85 8.81
N THR A 55 5.31 6.32 9.89
CA THR A 55 3.85 6.38 10.05
C THR A 55 3.22 7.27 8.99
N LEU A 56 3.82 8.42 8.70
CA LEU A 56 3.37 9.34 7.65
C LEU A 56 3.40 8.67 6.27
N LEU A 57 4.49 7.98 5.92
CA LEU A 57 4.62 7.26 4.66
C LEU A 57 3.58 6.14 4.55
N THR A 58 3.48 5.29 5.57
CA THR A 58 2.55 4.16 5.60
C THR A 58 1.09 4.60 5.49
N SER A 59 0.70 5.62 6.25
CA SER A 59 -0.67 6.17 6.19
C SER A 59 -0.97 6.82 4.83
N ASN A 60 0.00 7.48 4.18
CA ASN A 60 -0.18 7.98 2.81
C ASN A 60 -0.46 6.83 1.83
N SER A 61 0.33 5.74 1.88
CA SER A 61 0.13 4.57 1.03
C SER A 61 -1.25 3.92 1.28
N ARG A 62 -1.67 3.80 2.54
CA ARG A 62 -3.00 3.28 2.91
C ARG A 62 -4.12 4.16 2.38
N ILE A 63 -4.02 5.48 2.52
CA ILE A 63 -5.01 6.42 1.97
C ILE A 63 -5.13 6.22 0.46
N LEU A 64 -4.01 6.23 -0.27
CA LEU A 64 -4.03 6.05 -1.72
C LEU A 64 -4.70 4.73 -2.13
N ALA A 65 -4.33 3.62 -1.50
CA ALA A 65 -4.92 2.31 -1.81
C ALA A 65 -6.44 2.27 -1.56
N LEU A 66 -6.89 2.77 -0.40
CA LEU A 66 -8.31 2.84 -0.06
C LEU A 66 -9.09 3.78 -0.98
N MET A 67 -8.49 4.91 -1.37
CA MET A 67 -9.07 5.85 -2.31
C MET A 67 -9.24 5.26 -3.70
N THR A 68 -8.23 4.54 -4.21
CA THR A 68 -8.34 3.81 -5.47
C THR A 68 -9.43 2.75 -5.42
N GLN A 69 -9.59 2.04 -4.29
CA GLN A 69 -10.70 1.09 -4.11
C GLN A 69 -12.05 1.78 -4.14
N LEU A 70 -12.22 2.88 -3.39
CA LEU A 70 -13.46 3.64 -3.37
C LEU A 70 -13.84 4.16 -4.76
N GLN A 71 -12.85 4.65 -5.51
CA GLN A 71 -13.05 5.12 -6.88
C GLN A 71 -13.55 3.99 -7.79
N ARG A 72 -12.91 2.82 -7.75
CA ARG A 72 -13.34 1.63 -8.52
C ARG A 72 -14.76 1.18 -8.17
N MET A 73 -15.13 1.24 -6.89
CA MET A 73 -16.49 0.91 -6.44
C MET A 73 -17.52 1.88 -7.01
N LYS A 74 -17.24 3.19 -6.97
CA LYS A 74 -18.11 4.23 -7.54
C LYS A 74 -18.28 4.10 -9.05
N GLU A 75 -17.19 3.82 -9.77
CA GLU A 75 -17.22 3.56 -11.22
C GLU A 75 -18.07 2.33 -11.56
N ALA A 76 -17.91 1.23 -10.83
CA ALA A 76 -18.73 0.03 -11.02
C ALA A 76 -20.23 0.30 -10.81
N GLN A 77 -20.58 1.06 -9.77
CA GLN A 77 -21.97 1.49 -9.52
C GLN A 77 -22.50 2.41 -10.63
N ALA A 78 -21.69 3.34 -11.12
CA ALA A 78 -22.06 4.24 -12.21
C ALA A 78 -22.32 3.45 -13.51
N MET A 79 -21.47 2.47 -13.82
CA MET A 79 -21.64 1.58 -14.98
C MET A 79 -22.91 0.74 -14.88
N LEU A 80 -23.23 0.18 -13.71
CA LEU A 80 -24.48 -0.54 -13.49
C LEU A 80 -25.73 0.35 -13.65
N ARG A 81 -25.63 1.63 -13.28
CA ARG A 81 -26.71 2.61 -13.45
C ARG A 81 -26.86 3.05 -14.92
N ALA A 82 -25.76 3.18 -15.67
CA ALA A 82 -25.75 3.51 -17.09
C ALA A 82 -26.22 2.35 -18.00
N GLY A 83 -25.98 1.10 -17.58
CA GLY A 83 -26.31 -0.12 -18.33
C GLY A 83 -27.74 -0.63 -18.23
N ARG A 84 -28.74 0.16 -17.78
CA ARG A 84 -30.13 -0.27 -17.60
C ARG A 84 -30.93 -0.50 -18.91
N ARG A 85 -30.34 -1.16 -19.91
CA ARG A 85 -31.02 -1.78 -21.06
C ARG A 85 -30.29 -3.03 -21.56
N SER A 86 -30.09 -4.04 -20.71
CA SER A 86 -29.98 -5.41 -21.19
C SER A 86 -30.48 -6.36 -20.11
N SER A 87 -31.71 -6.82 -20.30
CA SER A 87 -32.20 -8.05 -19.67
C SER A 87 -31.61 -9.21 -20.45
N ASP A 88 -30.43 -9.69 -20.03
CA ASP A 88 -29.99 -11.04 -20.33
C ASP A 88 -29.78 -11.78 -19.01
N GLY A 89 -30.79 -12.58 -18.70
CA GLY A 89 -30.85 -13.41 -17.51
C GLY A 89 -30.02 -14.66 -17.72
N GLY A 90 -28.77 -14.62 -17.26
CA GLY A 90 -27.92 -15.79 -17.12
C GLY A 90 -27.09 -15.66 -15.86
N SER A 91 -27.67 -15.95 -14.70
CA SER A 91 -26.88 -16.20 -13.49
C SER A 91 -26.17 -17.55 -13.64
N VAL A 92 -25.15 -17.57 -14.50
CA VAL A 92 -24.07 -18.54 -14.32
C VAL A 92 -23.50 -18.21 -12.96
N ASP A 93 -23.83 -19.03 -11.97
CA ASP A 93 -23.28 -18.98 -10.63
C ASP A 93 -21.75 -19.10 -10.77
N LYS A 94 -21.10 -17.95 -10.96
CA LYS A 94 -19.69 -17.84 -11.29
C LYS A 94 -18.97 -18.10 -9.99
N ARG A 95 -18.81 -19.40 -9.70
CA ARG A 95 -18.20 -19.91 -8.47
C ARG A 95 -16.96 -19.10 -8.18
N LEU A 96 -16.99 -18.34 -7.09
CA LEU A 96 -15.86 -17.54 -6.69
C LEU A 96 -14.78 -18.49 -6.15
N PRO A 97 -13.51 -18.26 -6.48
CA PRO A 97 -12.43 -19.04 -5.89
C PRO A 97 -12.44 -18.88 -4.36
N CYS A 98 -12.02 -19.92 -3.64
CA CYS A 98 -11.88 -19.84 -2.20
C CYS A 98 -10.80 -18.79 -1.84
N THR A 99 -11.12 -17.89 -0.92
CA THR A 99 -10.12 -17.01 -0.30
C THR A 99 -9.36 -17.76 0.79
N GLY A 100 -8.29 -17.16 1.30
CA GLY A 100 -7.47 -17.75 2.35
C GLY A 100 -6.68 -16.71 3.14
N LYS A 101 -5.77 -17.21 3.97
CA LYS A 101 -4.77 -16.41 4.65
C LYS A 101 -3.44 -16.55 3.93
N VAL A 102 -2.70 -15.45 3.81
CA VAL A 102 -1.31 -15.46 3.33
C VAL A 102 -0.44 -14.88 4.43
N ALA A 103 0.63 -15.58 4.80
CA ALA A 103 1.56 -15.12 5.82
C ALA A 103 2.98 -15.12 5.28
N ILE A 104 3.71 -14.04 5.57
CA ILE A 104 5.13 -13.88 5.29
C ILE A 104 5.88 -13.69 6.59
N SER A 105 7.04 -14.33 6.71
CA SER A 105 7.88 -14.34 7.91
C SER A 105 9.34 -14.51 7.54
N ASP A 106 10.24 -14.31 8.52
CA ASP A 106 11.69 -14.48 8.40
C ASP A 106 12.26 -13.67 7.21
N ILE A 107 11.86 -12.41 7.04
CA ILE A 107 12.35 -11.60 5.91
C ILE A 107 13.81 -11.25 6.18
N ARG A 108 14.70 -11.65 5.28
CA ARG A 108 16.14 -11.39 5.35
C ARG A 108 16.65 -10.81 4.04
N ILE A 109 17.32 -9.66 4.08
CA ILE A 109 17.85 -8.98 2.90
C ILE A 109 19.37 -8.86 3.06
N PRO A 110 20.17 -9.70 2.37
CA PRO A 110 21.62 -9.68 2.49
C PRO A 110 22.23 -8.37 1.95
N LEU A 111 23.28 -7.92 2.64
CA LEU A 111 24.06 -6.72 2.31
C LEU A 111 25.40 -7.11 1.68
N MET A 112 25.93 -6.24 0.82
CA MET A 112 27.16 -6.44 0.05
C MET A 112 28.14 -5.27 0.23
N TRP A 113 28.57 -5.05 1.48
CA TRP A 113 29.55 -4.03 1.81
C TRP A 113 30.89 -4.26 1.10
N LYS A 114 31.47 -3.21 0.52
CA LYS A 114 32.80 -3.28 -0.11
C LYS A 114 33.90 -3.16 0.95
N ASP A 115 35.05 -3.79 0.72
CA ASP A 115 36.23 -3.66 1.62
C ASP A 115 36.61 -2.18 1.85
N SER A 116 36.48 -1.34 0.84
CA SER A 116 36.72 0.11 0.97
C SER A 116 35.80 0.79 1.99
N GLU A 117 34.57 0.32 2.15
CA GLU A 117 33.59 0.86 3.10
C GLU A 117 33.88 0.39 4.54
N TYR A 118 34.43 -0.82 4.68
CA TYR A 118 34.93 -1.33 5.96
C TYR A 118 36.17 -0.56 6.44
N PHE A 119 37.17 -0.35 5.58
CA PHE A 119 38.49 0.12 6.02
C PHE A 119 38.72 1.63 5.94
N LYS A 120 37.98 2.39 5.10
CA LYS A 120 38.27 3.83 4.86
C LYS A 120 37.59 4.81 5.82
N ASN A 121 36.52 4.40 6.50
CA ASN A 121 35.77 5.29 7.40
C ASN A 121 36.24 5.13 8.85
N LYS A 122 37.32 5.86 9.22
CA LYS A 122 37.90 5.89 10.57
C LYS A 122 37.09 6.70 11.61
N GLY A 123 35.82 7.01 11.36
CA GLY A 123 35.01 7.76 12.34
C GLY A 123 33.51 7.86 12.06
N GLU A 124 33.08 7.87 10.79
CA GLU A 124 31.67 8.05 10.44
C GLU A 124 31.05 6.72 9.99
N LEU A 125 30.09 6.21 10.77
CA LEU A 125 29.27 5.08 10.36
C LEU A 125 28.13 5.64 9.51
N HIS A 126 28.12 5.32 8.21
CA HIS A 126 26.92 5.52 7.41
C HIS A 126 25.81 4.65 8.00
N ARG A 127 24.79 5.29 8.57
CA ARG A 127 23.65 4.61 9.20
C ARG A 127 22.41 4.95 8.41
N CYS A 128 21.57 3.95 8.16
CA CYS A 128 20.28 4.14 7.51
C CYS A 128 19.17 3.51 8.34
N ALA A 129 18.05 4.19 8.48
CA ALA A 129 16.83 3.61 9.03
C ALA A 129 16.08 2.93 7.90
N VAL A 130 15.69 1.67 8.10
CA VAL A 130 15.00 0.86 7.09
C VAL A 130 13.76 0.20 7.67
N PHE A 131 12.76 -0.01 6.82
CA PHE A 131 11.60 -0.85 7.09
C PHE A 131 11.00 -1.33 5.76
N CYS A 132 10.16 -2.36 5.81
CA CYS A 132 9.42 -2.84 4.67
C CYS A 132 7.94 -2.43 4.72
N LEU A 133 7.38 -2.03 3.59
CA LEU A 133 5.93 -2.07 3.35
C LEU A 133 5.55 -3.37 2.65
N LEU A 134 4.52 -4.03 3.17
CA LEU A 134 3.94 -5.25 2.62
C LEU A 134 2.50 -4.97 2.20
N GLN A 135 2.20 -5.16 0.92
CA GLN A 135 0.89 -4.84 0.36
C GLN A 135 0.27 -6.05 -0.34
N VAL A 136 -0.99 -6.35 0.01
CA VAL A 136 -1.87 -7.25 -0.75
C VAL A 136 -3.18 -6.52 -1.02
N GLY A 137 -3.44 -6.18 -2.28
CA GLY A 137 -4.62 -5.40 -2.63
C GLY A 137 -4.63 -4.03 -1.94
N THR A 138 -5.59 -3.82 -1.03
CA THR A 138 -5.71 -2.60 -0.21
C THR A 138 -5.25 -2.75 1.23
N GLU A 139 -4.86 -3.95 1.64
CA GLU A 139 -4.23 -4.18 2.94
C GLU A 139 -2.73 -3.87 2.84
N ILE A 140 -2.25 -2.97 3.71
CA ILE A 140 -0.84 -2.56 3.78
C ILE A 140 -0.38 -2.67 5.23
N HIS A 141 0.66 -3.46 5.44
CA HIS A 141 1.37 -3.61 6.71
C HIS A 141 2.79 -3.07 6.58
N ASP A 142 3.37 -2.67 7.70
CA ASP A 142 4.74 -2.20 7.82
C ASP A 142 5.48 -3.06 8.84
N THR A 143 6.76 -3.32 8.61
CA THR A 143 7.64 -3.99 9.59
C THR A 143 8.17 -3.01 10.61
N ASP A 144 8.81 -3.49 11.67
CA ASP A 144 9.58 -2.63 12.56
C ASP A 144 10.71 -1.88 11.84
N LEU A 145 11.13 -0.77 12.45
CA LEU A 145 12.23 0.05 11.97
C LEU A 145 13.55 -0.49 12.47
N VAL A 146 14.49 -0.71 11.56
CA VAL A 146 15.83 -1.22 11.86
C VAL A 146 16.87 -0.17 11.47
N ILE A 147 17.88 0.04 12.31
CA ILE A 147 19.04 0.86 11.94
C ILE A 147 20.13 -0.04 11.37
N VAL A 148 20.52 0.24 10.13
CA VAL A 148 21.50 -0.53 9.37
C VAL A 148 22.81 0.25 9.29
N ASP A 149 23.90 -0.43 9.59
CA ASP A 149 25.26 0.06 9.39
C ASP A 149 26.16 -1.06 8.88
N ARG A 150 27.44 -0.74 8.64
CA ARG A 150 28.44 -1.68 8.13
C ARG A 150 28.70 -2.91 9.01
N THR A 151 28.18 -2.97 10.23
CA THR A 151 28.34 -4.15 11.10
C THR A 151 27.33 -5.25 10.78
N LEU A 152 26.26 -4.93 10.06
CA LEU A 152 25.23 -5.89 9.69
C LEU A 152 25.54 -6.57 8.35
N THR A 153 25.36 -7.89 8.30
CA THR A 153 25.43 -8.66 7.05
C THR A 153 24.09 -8.76 6.36
N ASP A 154 23.00 -8.63 7.11
CA ASP A 154 21.63 -8.82 6.64
C ASP A 154 20.68 -7.86 7.37
N ILE A 155 19.69 -7.35 6.67
CA ILE A 155 18.51 -6.70 7.27
C ILE A 155 17.50 -7.80 7.59
N CYS A 156 17.05 -7.92 8.84
CA CYS A 156 16.15 -8.99 9.27
C CYS A 156 14.85 -8.44 9.87
N PHE A 157 13.71 -9.03 9.49
CA PHE A 157 12.40 -8.80 10.10
C PHE A 157 11.77 -10.15 10.43
N ASP A 158 11.72 -10.47 11.72
CA ASP A 158 11.32 -11.80 12.21
C ASP A 158 9.79 -11.91 12.39
N GLU A 159 9.12 -10.80 12.73
CA GLU A 159 7.70 -10.81 13.04
C GLU A 159 6.84 -11.19 11.81
N PRO A 160 5.94 -12.18 11.95
CA PRO A 160 5.10 -12.64 10.85
C PRO A 160 3.99 -11.63 10.54
N VAL A 161 3.80 -11.36 9.25
CA VAL A 161 2.70 -10.52 8.76
C VAL A 161 1.66 -11.43 8.09
N ILE A 162 0.41 -11.32 8.52
CA ILE A 162 -0.70 -12.16 8.06
C ILE A 162 -1.77 -11.30 7.39
N PHE A 163 -2.06 -11.62 6.13
CA PHE A 163 -3.16 -11.08 5.35
C PHE A 163 -4.35 -12.04 5.38
N THR A 164 -5.56 -11.51 5.47
CA THR A 164 -6.79 -12.31 5.55
C THR A 164 -7.71 -12.04 4.36
N ASP A 165 -8.58 -13.01 4.05
CA ASP A 165 -9.52 -12.92 2.92
C ASP A 165 -8.84 -12.65 1.57
N VAL A 166 -7.68 -13.28 1.37
CA VAL A 166 -6.85 -13.11 0.19
C VAL A 166 -7.29 -14.07 -0.92
N PRO A 167 -7.58 -13.59 -2.15
CA PRO A 167 -7.90 -14.47 -3.27
C PRO A 167 -6.66 -15.22 -3.79
N PRO A 168 -6.80 -16.35 -4.50
CA PRO A 168 -5.64 -17.11 -5.00
C PRO A 168 -4.81 -16.37 -6.05
N GLY A 169 -5.38 -15.34 -6.69
CA GLY A 169 -4.68 -14.47 -7.64
C GLY A 169 -3.97 -13.28 -6.98
N PHE A 170 -3.55 -13.41 -5.72
CA PHE A 170 -2.90 -12.32 -5.00
C PHE A 170 -1.53 -11.98 -5.57
N ASP A 171 -1.15 -10.72 -5.37
CA ASP A 171 0.20 -10.23 -5.56
C ASP A 171 0.61 -9.53 -4.26
N LEU A 172 1.54 -10.13 -3.52
CA LEU A 172 2.15 -9.57 -2.32
C LEU A 172 3.35 -8.75 -2.74
N ARG A 173 3.21 -7.43 -2.68
CA ARG A 173 4.30 -6.50 -2.97
C ARG A 173 5.07 -6.19 -1.69
N VAL A 174 6.38 -6.39 -1.72
CA VAL A 174 7.31 -6.05 -0.64
C VAL A 174 8.18 -4.90 -1.11
N GLU A 175 8.18 -3.79 -0.39
CA GLU A 175 8.96 -2.58 -0.67
C GLU A 175 9.88 -2.27 0.50
N LEU A 176 11.20 -2.24 0.26
CA LEU A 176 12.18 -1.80 1.23
C LEU A 176 12.38 -0.29 1.11
N TYR A 177 12.13 0.43 2.20
CA TYR A 177 12.38 1.86 2.30
C TYR A 177 13.62 2.13 3.15
N SER A 178 14.36 3.18 2.78
CA SER A 178 15.56 3.62 3.49
C SER A 178 15.58 5.13 3.68
N CYS A 179 16.15 5.57 4.80
CA CYS A 179 16.40 6.98 5.12
C CYS A 179 17.78 7.13 5.77
N CYS A 180 18.58 8.09 5.30
CA CYS A 180 19.87 8.40 5.91
C CYS A 180 19.70 8.86 7.36
N VAL A 181 20.54 8.32 8.23
CA VAL A 181 20.68 8.73 9.62
C VAL A 181 21.90 9.63 9.73
N GLU A 182 21.83 10.81 9.15
CA GLU A 182 22.88 11.82 9.35
C GLU A 182 22.96 12.23 10.82
N GLU A 183 24.18 12.30 11.33
CA GLU A 183 24.53 12.67 12.70
C GLU A 183 24.98 14.14 12.72
N GLU A 184 24.04 15.08 12.62
CA GLU A 184 24.35 16.51 12.72
C GLU A 184 23.91 17.07 14.08
N PHE A 185 24.74 16.88 15.12
CA PHE A 185 24.69 17.72 16.32
C PHE A 185 25.28 19.11 16.00
N SER A 186 24.62 19.89 15.13
CA SER A 186 24.87 21.33 14.97
C SER A 186 23.79 22.07 14.16
N MET A 187 22.53 21.65 14.22
CA MET A 187 21.44 22.52 13.74
C MET A 187 21.04 23.46 14.88
N GLY A 188 21.70 24.62 14.97
CA GLY A 188 21.37 25.66 15.93
C GLY A 188 19.87 25.91 15.97
N PHE A 189 19.28 25.75 17.16
CA PHE A 189 17.89 26.08 17.46
C PHE A 189 17.68 27.59 17.28
N SER A 190 17.56 28.04 16.04
CA SER A 190 16.92 29.32 15.72
C SER A 190 15.44 29.09 15.96
N THR A 191 14.94 29.59 17.09
CA THR A 191 13.52 29.71 17.41
C THR A 191 12.84 30.60 16.36
N ARG A 192 12.55 30.05 15.18
CA ARG A 192 11.74 30.71 14.17
C ARG A 192 10.33 30.16 14.23
N ARG A 193 9.53 30.90 15.00
CA ARG A 193 8.07 31.07 14.97
C ARG A 193 7.29 29.88 14.43
N LEU A 194 6.49 29.26 15.30
CA LEU A 194 5.33 28.46 14.92
C LEU A 194 4.51 29.23 13.88
N SER A 195 4.71 28.95 12.60
CA SER A 195 3.67 29.19 11.61
C SER A 195 2.58 28.18 11.95
N ARG A 196 1.40 28.70 12.32
CA ARG A 196 0.19 27.91 12.48
C ARG A 196 0.07 27.01 11.22
N LEU A 197 0.35 25.71 11.35
CA LEU A 197 -0.15 24.74 10.39
C LEU A 197 -1.67 24.91 10.46
N GLY A 198 -2.21 25.64 9.49
CA GLY A 198 -3.64 25.83 9.34
C GLY A 198 -4.26 24.44 9.32
N SER A 199 -5.20 24.19 10.24
CA SER A 199 -6.02 23.00 10.22
C SER A 199 -6.77 22.97 8.88
N ALA A 200 -6.17 22.35 7.87
CA ALA A 200 -6.90 21.88 6.71
C ALA A 200 -7.80 20.78 7.25
N SER A 201 -9.00 21.18 7.68
CA SER A 201 -10.02 20.29 8.22
C SER A 201 -10.17 19.10 7.28
N SER A 202 -10.25 17.88 7.81
CA SER A 202 -10.44 16.65 7.04
C SER A 202 -11.64 16.75 6.07
N LYS A 203 -12.59 17.65 6.34
CA LYS A 203 -13.70 18.04 5.44
C LYS A 203 -13.25 18.67 4.11
N LYS A 204 -12.18 19.47 4.10
CA LYS A 204 -11.65 20.11 2.88
C LYS A 204 -10.92 19.11 1.99
N PHE A 205 -10.13 18.21 2.59
CA PHE A 205 -9.47 17.12 1.87
C PHE A 205 -10.51 16.22 1.20
N MET A 206 -11.53 15.80 1.95
CA MET A 206 -12.65 15.02 1.41
C MET A 206 -13.44 15.76 0.32
N ALA A 207 -13.73 17.05 0.49
CA ALA A 207 -14.46 17.84 -0.51
C ALA A 207 -13.67 18.01 -1.82
N THR A 208 -12.34 18.21 -1.76
CA THR A 208 -11.50 18.26 -2.98
C THR A 208 -11.49 16.91 -3.70
N LEU A 209 -11.58 15.81 -2.95
CA LEU A 209 -11.58 14.44 -3.47
C LEU A 209 -12.93 13.99 -4.03
N GLU A 210 -14.04 14.35 -3.38
CA GLU A 210 -15.40 14.15 -3.89
C GLU A 210 -15.61 14.91 -5.19
N THR A 211 -15.02 16.10 -5.32
CA THR A 211 -15.07 16.90 -6.55
C THR A 211 -14.30 16.21 -7.68
N ALA A 212 -13.10 15.67 -7.42
CA ALA A 212 -12.31 14.93 -8.41
C ALA A 212 -12.99 13.61 -8.84
N ALA A 213 -13.68 12.92 -7.92
CA ALA A 213 -14.46 11.72 -8.21
C ALA A 213 -15.80 11.99 -8.93
N SER A 214 -16.28 13.24 -8.95
CA SER A 214 -17.57 13.64 -9.52
C SER A 214 -17.46 14.34 -10.89
N CYS A 215 -16.26 14.55 -11.42
CA CYS A 215 -16.06 15.18 -12.73
C CYS A 215 -16.31 14.20 -13.88
N SER A 216 -17.58 13.90 -14.11
CA SER A 216 -18.10 13.43 -15.39
C SER A 216 -19.39 14.19 -15.64
N SER A 217 -19.31 15.34 -16.32
CA SER A 217 -20.21 15.74 -17.42
C SER A 217 -20.17 17.24 -17.70
N HIS A 218 -19.98 17.55 -18.99
CA HIS A 218 -20.31 18.79 -19.72
C HIS A 218 -19.25 19.91 -19.78
N SER A 219 -18.33 19.76 -20.74
CA SER A 219 -17.92 20.88 -21.60
C SER A 219 -17.74 20.37 -23.03
N SER A 220 -18.64 20.80 -23.91
CA SER A 220 -18.49 20.72 -25.36
C SER A 220 -17.30 21.56 -25.83
N GLY A 221 -16.34 20.97 -26.53
CA GLY A 221 -15.27 21.72 -27.22
C GLY A 221 -13.97 20.94 -27.41
N THR A 222 -13.84 20.32 -28.59
CA THR A 222 -12.60 20.00 -29.34
C THR A 222 -11.24 19.93 -28.62
N GLY A 223 -10.62 18.73 -28.60
CA GLY A 223 -9.15 18.59 -28.65
C GLY A 223 -8.49 17.55 -27.73
N SER A 224 -7.98 16.48 -28.35
CA SER A 224 -6.91 15.54 -27.93
C SER A 224 -7.11 14.53 -26.78
N PRO A 225 -6.62 13.27 -26.93
CA PRO A 225 -6.59 12.25 -25.88
C PRO A 225 -5.24 12.20 -25.15
N GLY A 226 -5.25 11.95 -23.84
CA GLY A 226 -4.09 11.40 -23.13
C GLY A 226 -3.80 12.03 -21.77
N GLY A 227 -3.88 11.21 -20.71
CA GLY A 227 -3.25 11.48 -19.42
C GLY A 227 -4.21 11.44 -18.24
N GLU A 228 -4.48 10.24 -17.72
CA GLU A 228 -5.07 10.06 -16.39
C GLU A 228 -4.11 10.68 -15.36
N SER A 229 -4.51 11.81 -14.77
CA SER A 229 -3.73 12.44 -13.70
C SER A 229 -4.02 11.72 -12.39
N PRO A 230 -3.02 11.14 -11.71
CA PRO A 230 -3.24 10.47 -10.44
C PRO A 230 -3.76 11.47 -9.40
N VAL A 231 -4.67 11.01 -8.54
CA VAL A 231 -5.21 11.79 -7.43
C VAL A 231 -4.07 12.17 -6.49
N LEU A 232 -3.56 13.40 -6.63
CA LEU A 232 -2.46 13.90 -5.80
C LEU A 232 -3.01 14.33 -4.44
N LEU A 233 -2.52 13.70 -3.37
CA LEU A 233 -2.74 14.16 -2.01
C LEU A 233 -2.15 15.57 -1.84
N PRO A 234 -2.80 16.51 -1.12
CA PRO A 234 -2.20 17.81 -0.85
C PRO A 234 -0.85 17.64 -0.15
N ALA A 235 0.21 18.10 -0.82
CA ALA A 235 1.57 18.04 -0.30
C ALA A 235 1.70 18.95 0.93
N LEU A 236 1.69 18.36 2.11
CA LEU A 236 2.16 19.04 3.31
C LEU A 236 3.69 18.96 3.29
N SER A 237 4.36 20.10 3.10
CA SER A 237 5.82 20.17 3.23
C SER A 237 6.19 20.08 4.71
N VAL A 238 6.24 18.86 5.24
CA VAL A 238 6.65 18.57 6.62
C VAL A 238 8.16 18.39 6.63
N ARG A 239 8.84 19.13 7.52
CA ARG A 239 10.27 18.98 7.76
C ARG A 239 10.49 17.73 8.62
N GLY A 240 11.29 16.78 8.13
CA GLY A 240 11.55 15.52 8.84
C GLY A 240 12.36 14.53 7.98
N PRO A 241 12.77 13.39 8.54
CA PRO A 241 13.42 12.31 7.80
C PRO A 241 12.57 11.88 6.60
N LYS A 242 13.20 11.67 5.45
CA LYS A 242 12.52 11.24 4.22
C LYS A 242 12.95 9.83 3.87
N TYR A 243 11.97 8.95 3.80
CA TYR A 243 12.17 7.59 3.32
C TYR A 243 12.03 7.54 1.80
N HIS A 244 12.92 6.79 1.19
CA HIS A 244 12.98 6.56 -0.23
C HIS A 244 12.91 5.07 -0.51
N LEU A 245 12.20 4.69 -1.58
CA LEU A 245 12.12 3.30 -2.02
C LEU A 245 13.51 2.88 -2.49
N LEU A 246 14.07 1.87 -1.84
CA LEU A 246 15.40 1.34 -2.16
C LEU A 246 15.30 0.12 -3.07
N ALA A 247 14.38 -0.79 -2.77
CA ALA A 247 14.15 -1.99 -3.58
C ALA A 247 12.73 -2.53 -3.40
N HIS A 248 12.27 -3.35 -4.33
CA HIS A 248 10.99 -4.02 -4.21
C HIS A 248 10.96 -5.40 -4.91
N THR A 249 9.98 -6.22 -4.56
CA THR A 249 9.64 -7.45 -5.27
C THR A 249 8.16 -7.80 -5.11
N SER A 250 7.68 -8.74 -5.90
CA SER A 250 6.29 -9.17 -5.96
C SER A 250 6.21 -10.69 -5.84
N LEU A 251 5.47 -11.16 -4.83
CA LEU A 251 5.29 -12.57 -4.52
C LEU A 251 3.83 -12.99 -4.75
N THR A 252 3.63 -13.92 -5.65
CA THR A 252 2.32 -14.53 -5.95
C THR A 252 2.20 -15.96 -5.39
N LEU A 253 1.06 -16.62 -5.64
CA LEU A 253 0.80 -18.00 -5.25
C LEU A 253 1.88 -19.01 -5.67
N CYS A 254 2.61 -18.78 -6.77
CA CYS A 254 3.68 -19.70 -7.22
C CYS A 254 4.91 -19.69 -6.28
N HIS A 255 5.02 -18.69 -5.42
CA HIS A 255 6.10 -18.58 -4.43
C HIS A 255 5.76 -19.26 -3.10
N VAL A 256 4.49 -19.62 -2.88
CA VAL A 256 4.01 -20.23 -1.63
C VAL A 256 4.59 -21.64 -1.49
N GLN A 257 5.42 -21.84 -0.46
CA GLN A 257 6.00 -23.13 -0.12
C GLN A 257 6.28 -23.21 1.38
N ASN A 258 6.30 -24.43 1.93
CA ASN A 258 6.63 -24.65 3.35
C ASN A 258 8.16 -24.68 3.58
N SER A 259 8.89 -23.72 3.01
CA SER A 259 10.35 -23.62 3.11
C SER A 259 10.82 -22.18 2.94
N PHE A 260 12.04 -21.90 3.40
CA PHE A 260 12.70 -20.63 3.18
C PHE A 260 13.14 -20.53 1.70
N ARG A 261 12.89 -19.41 1.05
CA ARG A 261 13.24 -19.19 -0.36
C ARG A 261 13.85 -17.83 -0.59
N THR A 262 14.72 -17.76 -1.60
CA THR A 262 15.31 -16.54 -2.12
C THR A 262 14.47 -16.01 -3.28
N HIS A 263 14.28 -14.70 -3.30
CA HIS A 263 13.52 -13.95 -4.28
C HIS A 263 14.33 -12.74 -4.74
N ASP A 264 14.37 -12.50 -6.04
CA ASP A 264 15.11 -11.37 -6.59
C ASP A 264 14.44 -10.04 -6.22
N LEU A 265 15.26 -9.04 -5.90
CA LEU A 265 14.85 -7.67 -5.64
C LEU A 265 15.13 -6.81 -6.86
N THR A 266 14.17 -5.98 -7.23
CA THR A 266 14.39 -4.88 -8.18
C THR A 266 14.85 -3.66 -7.39
N ILE A 267 16.08 -3.21 -7.63
CA ILE A 267 16.68 -2.06 -6.95
C ILE A 267 16.24 -0.77 -7.66
N SER A 268 15.76 0.21 -6.89
CA SER A 268 15.15 1.44 -7.43
C SER A 268 16.13 2.61 -7.58
N ASP A 269 17.23 2.65 -6.83
CA ASP A 269 18.20 3.76 -6.87
C ASP A 269 19.66 3.28 -6.69
N THR A 270 20.62 4.09 -7.14
CA THR A 270 22.05 3.75 -7.28
C THR A 270 22.96 4.51 -6.30
N GLU A 271 24.25 4.15 -6.25
CA GLU A 271 25.29 4.49 -5.26
C GLU A 271 25.51 5.98 -4.90
N GLY A 272 24.76 6.93 -5.47
CA GLY A 272 24.90 8.38 -5.23
C GLY A 272 23.96 8.97 -4.17
N SER A 273 22.97 8.21 -3.69
CA SER A 273 21.96 8.70 -2.75
C SER A 273 22.34 8.48 -1.29
N SER A 274 22.08 9.44 -0.40
CA SER A 274 22.43 9.32 1.03
C SER A 274 21.65 8.21 1.76
N PHE A 275 20.53 7.76 1.23
CA PHE A 275 19.76 6.63 1.78
C PHE A 275 20.15 5.28 1.18
N TRP A 276 21.16 5.25 0.31
CA TRP A 276 21.56 4.02 -0.37
C TRP A 276 22.23 3.04 0.60
N LEU A 277 21.94 1.75 0.40
CA LEU A 277 22.58 0.63 1.08
C LEU A 277 23.03 -0.40 0.03
N PRO A 278 24.19 -1.07 0.23
CA PRO A 278 24.66 -2.07 -0.70
C PRO A 278 23.85 -3.36 -0.53
N LEU A 279 22.76 -3.51 -1.30
CA LEU A 279 21.97 -4.73 -1.29
C LEU A 279 22.63 -5.80 -2.17
N TYR A 280 22.57 -7.07 -1.75
CA TYR A 280 23.01 -8.18 -2.60
C TYR A 280 22.14 -8.36 -3.86
N GLY A 281 20.90 -7.86 -3.83
CA GLY A 281 19.94 -7.94 -4.94
C GLY A 281 18.90 -9.05 -4.78
N ASN A 282 18.84 -9.69 -3.62
CA ASN A 282 17.79 -10.64 -3.28
C ASN A 282 17.28 -10.43 -1.85
N MET A 283 16.11 -11.00 -1.59
CA MET A 283 15.57 -11.18 -0.25
C MET A 283 15.28 -12.66 -0.04
N CYS A 284 15.29 -13.10 1.20
CA CYS A 284 14.84 -14.41 1.57
C CYS A 284 13.67 -14.31 2.54
N CYS A 285 12.69 -15.20 2.45
CA CYS A 285 11.56 -15.25 3.37
C CYS A 285 10.89 -16.62 3.36
N ARG A 286 9.97 -16.85 4.30
CA ARG A 286 9.00 -17.93 4.25
C ARG A 286 7.63 -17.35 3.92
N LEU A 287 7.07 -17.73 2.77
CA LEU A 287 5.72 -17.39 2.34
C LEU A 287 4.81 -18.61 2.36
N VAL A 288 3.78 -18.57 3.19
CA VAL A 288 2.78 -19.64 3.32
C VAL A 288 1.38 -19.13 3.03
N ALA A 289 0.52 -20.01 2.52
CA ALA A 289 -0.90 -19.71 2.33
C ALA A 289 -1.76 -20.84 2.90
N GLN A 290 -2.87 -20.48 3.53
CA GLN A 290 -3.87 -21.39 4.06
C GLN A 290 -5.24 -21.03 3.45
N PRO A 291 -5.68 -21.75 2.40
CA PRO A 291 -7.04 -21.63 1.88
C PRO A 291 -8.10 -21.88 2.96
N LEU A 292 -9.18 -21.11 2.95
CA LEU A 292 -10.27 -21.25 3.92
C LEU A 292 -10.87 -22.67 3.89
N CYS A 293 -10.97 -23.26 2.70
CA CYS A 293 -11.49 -24.60 2.47
C CYS A 293 -10.67 -25.72 3.12
N MET A 294 -9.43 -25.46 3.59
CA MET A 294 -8.66 -26.44 4.37
C MET A 294 -9.12 -26.53 5.82
N THR A 295 -9.73 -25.47 6.35
CA THR A 295 -10.09 -25.38 7.78
C THR A 295 -11.60 -25.34 8.00
N GLN A 296 -12.38 -25.03 6.97
CA GLN A 296 -13.83 -24.89 7.04
C GLN A 296 -14.50 -25.62 5.89
N ALA A 297 -15.66 -26.22 6.17
CA ALA A 297 -16.51 -26.80 5.15
C ALA A 297 -17.13 -25.67 4.30
N VAL A 298 -16.58 -25.44 3.12
CA VAL A 298 -17.04 -24.39 2.19
C VAL A 298 -18.16 -24.86 1.26
N MET A 299 -18.28 -26.16 1.03
CA MET A 299 -19.32 -26.76 0.19
C MET A 299 -19.69 -28.16 0.70
N CYS A 300 -20.97 -28.52 0.60
CA CYS A 300 -21.46 -29.89 0.82
C CYS A 300 -22.37 -30.30 -0.34
N GLY A 301 -22.29 -31.55 -0.79
CA GLY A 301 -23.13 -32.04 -1.87
C GLY A 301 -22.75 -33.44 -2.34
N LYS A 302 -23.47 -33.94 -3.36
CA LYS A 302 -23.17 -35.23 -3.98
C LYS A 302 -22.08 -35.05 -5.04
N LEU A 303 -20.94 -35.71 -4.86
CA LEU A 303 -19.88 -35.77 -5.87
C LEU A 303 -20.12 -36.96 -6.79
N ARG A 304 -20.17 -36.73 -8.11
CA ARG A 304 -20.20 -37.81 -9.11
C ARG A 304 -18.85 -37.93 -9.78
N ILE A 305 -18.06 -38.92 -9.38
CA ILE A 305 -16.75 -39.22 -9.97
C ILE A 305 -16.97 -40.05 -11.23
N ARG A 306 -16.37 -39.65 -12.37
CA ARG A 306 -16.25 -40.49 -13.56
C ARG A 306 -14.79 -40.90 -13.70
N VAL A 307 -14.54 -42.20 -13.79
CA VAL A 307 -13.23 -42.73 -14.16
C VAL A 307 -13.07 -42.54 -15.67
N CYS A 308 -11.99 -41.88 -16.09
CA CYS A 308 -11.59 -41.82 -17.49
C CYS A 308 -10.53 -42.92 -17.71
N GLU A 309 -10.91 -44.00 -18.39
CA GLU A 309 -9.93 -44.98 -18.87
C GLU A 309 -9.19 -44.37 -20.06
N TYR A 310 -7.91 -44.09 -19.87
CA TYR A 310 -7.02 -43.79 -20.98
C TYR A 310 -6.64 -45.11 -21.63
N ASN A 311 -7.28 -45.42 -22.77
CA ASN A 311 -6.83 -46.50 -23.64
C ASN A 311 -5.46 -46.13 -24.21
N VAL A 312 -4.41 -46.66 -23.61
CA VAL A 312 -3.08 -46.68 -24.22
C VAL A 312 -3.15 -47.72 -25.34
N LEU A 313 -3.30 -47.26 -26.57
CA LEU A 313 -3.06 -48.09 -27.75
C LEU A 313 -1.54 -48.38 -27.78
N LEU A 314 -1.19 -49.63 -27.49
CA LEU A 314 0.13 -50.21 -27.74
C LEU A 314 0.39 -50.34 -29.24
#